data_AF-A0ABD1JWN9-F1
#
_entry.id   AF-A0ABD1JWN9-F1
#
_cell.length_a   1.000
_cell.length_b   1.000
_cell.length_c   1.000
_cell.angle_alpha   90.00
_cell.angle_beta   90.00
_cell.angle_gamma   90.00
#
_symmetry.space_group_name_H-M   'P 1'
#
loop_
_entity.id
_entity.type
_entity.pdbx_description
1 polymer ?
#
loop_
_entity_poly.entity_id
_entity_poly.type
_entity_poly.pdbx_seq_one_letter_code
_entity_poly.pdbx_strand_id
1 'polypeptide(L)'
;MGDGDMECFGPAAVYLRKPERERIEAQTKPFDAKTAFFVIDKDEDYVKGVLEKREGGKATVKTLEDAKSKTVTVKEDEIFPMNPPKYDKIEDMAMMTHLHEPSVLYNLKERYAAWMIYTYSGLFCVTVNPYKWLPVYDAVVVNGYRGKKRIEAPPHIFSISDNAYQFCLQDRENQSVLITGESGAGKTVNTKRVIQYFATIAVAGGKKAEGQQPTSKIQGSLEDQIIAANPLLEAYGNAKTVRNDNSSRFGKFIRIHFGQTGKLASADIETYLLEKSRVTFQLSAERSYHIFYQLMTGHKPELLEALLITTNPYDYPMISQGEITVKSIDDVEELIATDTAIDILGFNAEEKLGIYKLTGSVIHHGSMQFKQKQREEQAEPDGTEGSVLPQSEGRK
;
A
#
# COMPACT_ATOMS: atom_id res chain seq x y z
N MET A 1 4.37 22.42 -21.51
CA MET A 1 5.51 21.59 -21.12
C MET A 1 5.81 20.60 -22.22
N GLY A 2 7.01 20.71 -22.78
CA GLY A 2 7.49 19.86 -23.87
C GLY A 2 8.36 18.72 -23.33
N ASP A 3 8.95 17.93 -24.24
CA ASP A 3 9.76 16.77 -23.86
C ASP A 3 11.02 17.13 -23.05
N GLY A 4 11.59 18.33 -23.25
CA GLY A 4 12.74 18.82 -22.47
C GLY A 4 12.45 18.97 -20.96
N ASP A 5 11.21 19.29 -20.58
CA ASP A 5 10.83 19.41 -19.15
C ASP A 5 10.83 18.04 -18.44
N MET A 6 10.75 16.95 -19.21
CA MET A 6 10.68 15.58 -18.69
C MET A 6 12.05 14.92 -18.52
N GLU A 7 13.13 15.51 -19.06
CA GLU A 7 14.49 14.96 -18.98
C GLU A 7 14.96 14.76 -17.52
N CYS A 8 14.53 15.64 -16.62
CA CYS A 8 14.85 15.55 -15.19
C CYS A 8 14.31 14.29 -14.48
N PHE A 9 13.41 13.54 -15.12
CA PHE A 9 12.88 12.28 -14.60
C PHE A 9 13.56 11.03 -15.20
N GLY A 10 14.45 11.20 -16.18
CA GLY A 10 15.20 10.11 -16.80
C GLY A 10 14.29 8.97 -17.30
N PRO A 11 14.62 7.69 -17.01
CA PRO A 11 13.82 6.54 -17.44
C PRO A 11 12.36 6.54 -16.92
N ALA A 12 12.07 7.30 -15.86
CA ALA A 12 10.73 7.38 -15.30
C ALA A 12 9.77 8.23 -16.15
N ALA A 13 10.28 9.10 -17.03
CA ALA A 13 9.50 10.07 -17.78
C ALA A 13 8.28 9.47 -18.49
N VAL A 14 8.46 8.34 -19.18
CA VAL A 14 7.42 7.64 -19.95
C VAL A 14 6.26 7.08 -19.12
N TYR A 15 6.48 6.90 -17.81
CA TYR A 15 5.50 6.44 -16.82
C TYR A 15 4.81 7.60 -16.09
N LEU A 16 5.31 8.84 -16.27
CA LEU A 16 4.76 10.04 -15.65
C LEU A 16 3.94 10.86 -16.66
N ARG A 17 4.47 11.03 -17.88
CA ARG A 17 3.83 11.77 -18.98
C ARG A 17 4.28 11.20 -20.32
N LYS A 18 3.35 11.10 -21.28
CA LYS A 18 3.70 10.65 -22.65
C LYS A 18 4.47 11.71 -23.43
N PRO A 19 5.36 11.27 -24.35
CA PRO A 19 6.05 12.17 -25.25
C PRO A 19 5.09 13.12 -25.97
N GLU A 20 5.53 14.34 -26.22
CA GLU A 20 4.75 15.39 -26.87
C GLU A 20 4.17 14.92 -28.20
N ARG A 21 4.95 14.18 -29.00
CA ARG A 21 4.47 13.60 -30.27
C ARG A 21 3.25 12.70 -30.07
N GLU A 22 3.29 11.78 -29.11
CA GLU A 22 2.17 10.87 -28.82
C GLU A 22 0.94 11.62 -28.30
N ARG A 23 1.15 12.67 -27.50
CA ARG A 23 0.06 13.52 -27.00
C ARG A 23 -0.61 14.28 -28.15
N ILE A 24 0.16 14.89 -29.05
CA ILE A 24 -0.37 15.62 -30.21
C ILE A 24 -1.17 14.66 -31.11
N GLU A 25 -0.63 13.46 -31.39
CA GLU A 25 -1.33 12.46 -32.18
C GLU A 25 -2.65 12.03 -31.52
N ALA A 26 -2.65 11.79 -30.20
CA ALA A 26 -3.87 11.43 -29.49
C ALA A 26 -4.91 12.57 -29.49
N GLN A 27 -4.47 13.81 -29.30
CA GLN A 27 -5.34 14.99 -29.22
C GLN A 27 -5.90 15.44 -30.58
N THR A 28 -5.30 14.98 -31.69
CA THR A 28 -5.74 15.31 -33.06
C THR A 28 -6.62 14.22 -33.69
N LYS A 29 -6.95 13.15 -32.95
CA LYS A 29 -7.85 12.09 -33.44
C LYS A 29 -9.22 12.65 -33.83
N PRO A 30 -9.84 12.14 -34.92
CA PRO A 30 -11.19 12.55 -35.31
C PRO A 30 -12.19 12.30 -34.17
N PHE A 31 -13.04 13.30 -33.90
CA PHE A 31 -14.04 13.24 -32.85
C PHE A 31 -15.26 14.05 -33.23
N ASP A 32 -16.44 13.43 -33.10
CA ASP A 32 -17.72 14.10 -33.27
C ASP A 32 -18.47 14.15 -31.94
N ALA A 33 -18.53 15.34 -31.34
CA ALA A 33 -19.20 15.58 -30.07
C ALA A 33 -20.70 15.27 -30.09
N LYS A 34 -21.33 15.24 -31.27
CA LYS A 34 -22.77 14.95 -31.41
C LYS A 34 -23.06 13.45 -31.33
N THR A 35 -22.06 12.61 -31.61
CA THR A 35 -22.24 11.16 -31.72
C THR A 35 -21.37 10.36 -30.75
N ALA A 36 -20.30 10.91 -30.20
CA ALA A 36 -19.43 10.21 -29.25
C ALA A 36 -20.01 10.19 -27.81
N PHE A 37 -20.49 9.03 -27.37
CA PHE A 37 -21.13 8.82 -26.07
C PHE A 37 -20.59 7.57 -25.36
N PHE A 38 -20.59 7.60 -24.03
CA PHE A 38 -20.61 6.40 -23.21
C PHE A 38 -22.05 5.93 -23.02
N VAL A 39 -22.25 4.62 -22.90
CA VAL A 39 -23.54 4.00 -22.61
C VAL A 39 -23.39 2.96 -21.51
N ILE A 40 -24.39 2.80 -20.66
CA ILE A 40 -24.40 1.78 -19.60
C ILE A 40 -24.31 0.39 -20.22
N ASP A 41 -23.49 -0.45 -19.60
CA ASP A 41 -23.34 -1.87 -19.92
C ASP A 41 -23.54 -2.73 -18.67
N LYS A 42 -24.12 -3.92 -18.83
CA LYS A 42 -24.41 -4.81 -17.70
C LYS A 42 -23.17 -5.50 -17.14
N ASP A 43 -22.15 -5.71 -17.98
CA ASP A 43 -20.96 -6.50 -17.64
C ASP A 43 -19.75 -5.58 -17.40
N GLU A 44 -19.67 -4.44 -18.11
CA GLU A 44 -18.53 -3.49 -18.01
C GLU A 44 -18.87 -2.15 -17.36
N ASP A 45 -20.07 -2.00 -16.79
CA ASP A 45 -20.69 -0.76 -16.26
C ASP A 45 -20.91 0.33 -17.32
N TYR A 46 -19.86 0.71 -18.06
CA TYR A 46 -19.89 1.74 -19.10
C TYR A 46 -19.00 1.37 -20.28
N VAL A 47 -19.51 1.57 -21.50
CA VAL A 47 -18.77 1.32 -22.74
C VAL A 47 -18.82 2.53 -23.68
N LYS A 48 -17.77 2.73 -24.50
CA LYS A 48 -17.75 3.76 -25.55
C LYS A 48 -18.65 3.37 -26.72
N GLY A 49 -19.30 4.35 -27.33
CA GLY A 49 -20.21 4.13 -28.44
C GLY A 49 -20.45 5.36 -29.32
N VAL A 50 -21.08 5.09 -30.46
CA VAL A 50 -21.55 6.09 -31.42
C VAL A 50 -23.07 6.13 -31.37
N LEU A 51 -23.63 7.28 -31.03
CA LEU A 51 -25.07 7.53 -31.05
C LEU A 51 -25.57 7.49 -32.49
N GLU A 52 -26.52 6.60 -32.78
CA GLU A 52 -27.14 6.46 -34.10
C GLU A 52 -28.48 7.19 -34.17
N LYS A 53 -29.29 7.13 -33.11
CA LYS A 53 -30.65 7.70 -33.10
C LYS A 53 -31.10 8.13 -31.71
N ARG A 54 -31.92 9.18 -31.65
CA ARG A 54 -32.73 9.57 -30.50
C ARG A 54 -34.19 9.67 -30.92
N GLU A 55 -35.05 8.88 -30.29
CA GLU A 55 -36.50 8.89 -30.57
C GLU A 55 -37.27 8.37 -29.37
N GLY A 56 -38.41 8.99 -29.05
CA GLY A 56 -39.32 8.50 -28.01
C GLY A 56 -38.71 8.43 -26.61
N GLY A 57 -37.78 9.33 -26.28
CA GLY A 57 -37.08 9.36 -24.98
C GLY A 57 -36.03 8.26 -24.81
N LYS A 58 -35.61 7.63 -25.90
CA LYS A 58 -34.58 6.59 -25.92
C LYS A 58 -33.45 6.96 -26.89
N ALA A 59 -32.25 6.50 -26.55
CA ALA A 59 -31.06 6.61 -27.38
C ALA A 59 -30.61 5.23 -27.86
N THR A 60 -30.33 5.11 -29.16
CA THR A 60 -29.72 3.93 -29.77
C THR A 60 -28.25 4.22 -30.01
N VAL A 61 -27.37 3.44 -29.38
CA VAL A 61 -25.92 3.60 -29.42
C VAL A 61 -25.28 2.32 -29.92
N LYS A 62 -24.38 2.44 -30.90
CA LYS A 62 -23.53 1.34 -31.36
C LYS A 62 -22.21 1.34 -30.58
N THR A 63 -21.93 0.28 -29.84
CA THR A 63 -20.70 0.18 -29.03
C THR A 63 -19.46 0.03 -29.90
N LEU A 64 -18.33 0.56 -29.42
CA LEU A 64 -17.04 0.62 -30.12
C LEU A 64 -16.09 -0.54 -29.76
N GLU A 65 -16.57 -1.62 -29.16
CA GLU A 65 -15.72 -2.77 -28.82
C GLU A 65 -15.36 -3.60 -30.07
N ASP A 66 -14.06 -3.74 -30.34
CA ASP A 66 -13.48 -4.28 -31.57
C ASP A 66 -14.00 -5.68 -31.97
N ALA A 67 -14.38 -6.52 -31.00
CA ALA A 67 -14.83 -7.90 -31.24
C ALA A 67 -16.33 -8.16 -30.97
N LYS A 68 -17.07 -7.19 -30.41
CA LYS A 68 -18.46 -7.37 -29.93
C LYS A 68 -19.34 -6.13 -30.15
N SER A 69 -19.07 -5.35 -31.20
CA SER A 69 -19.88 -4.16 -31.49
C SER A 69 -21.38 -4.53 -31.51
N LYS A 70 -22.12 -4.00 -30.55
CA LYS A 70 -23.55 -4.28 -30.36
C LYS A 70 -24.30 -2.96 -30.38
N THR A 71 -25.52 -3.01 -30.90
CA THR A 71 -26.43 -1.86 -30.86
C THR A 71 -27.29 -1.99 -29.63
N VAL A 72 -27.20 -1.02 -28.72
CA VAL A 72 -27.99 -0.98 -27.48
C VAL A 72 -28.97 0.17 -27.55
N THR A 73 -30.19 -0.04 -27.08
CA THR A 73 -31.19 1.02 -26.94
C THR A 73 -31.51 1.19 -25.47
N VAL A 74 -31.18 2.36 -24.95
CA VAL A 74 -31.28 2.73 -23.54
C VAL A 74 -32.10 4.02 -23.40
N LYS A 75 -32.40 4.43 -22.18
CA LYS A 75 -33.00 5.75 -21.96
C LYS A 75 -31.99 6.87 -22.24
N GLU A 76 -32.47 8.07 -22.54
CA GLU A 76 -31.58 9.20 -22.84
C GLU A 76 -30.70 9.65 -21.66
N ASP A 77 -31.11 9.39 -20.41
CA ASP A 77 -30.34 9.65 -19.20
C ASP A 77 -29.29 8.56 -18.89
N GLU A 78 -29.27 7.47 -19.67
CA GLU A 78 -28.31 6.35 -19.57
C GLU A 78 -27.17 6.46 -20.60
N ILE A 79 -27.07 7.60 -21.30
CA ILE A 79 -25.95 7.93 -22.19
C ILE A 79 -25.23 9.18 -21.71
N PHE A 80 -23.90 9.19 -21.81
CA PHE A 80 -23.06 10.25 -21.28
C PHE A 80 -22.11 10.78 -22.35
N PRO A 81 -22.06 12.10 -22.61
CA PRO A 81 -21.20 12.63 -23.68
C PRO A 81 -19.72 12.38 -23.39
N MET A 82 -18.95 12.00 -24.40
CA MET A 82 -17.50 11.80 -24.26
C MET A 82 -16.76 13.14 -24.26
N ASN A 83 -15.67 13.25 -23.51
CA ASN A 83 -14.78 14.39 -23.62
C ASN A 83 -14.02 14.38 -24.97
N PRO A 84 -13.79 15.55 -25.59
CA PRO A 84 -13.00 15.62 -26.82
C PRO A 84 -11.54 15.19 -26.61
N PRO A 85 -10.82 14.75 -27.66
CA PRO A 85 -9.47 14.17 -27.55
C PRO A 85 -8.42 15.07 -26.92
N LYS A 86 -8.64 16.40 -26.88
CA LYS A 86 -7.79 17.33 -26.11
C LYS A 86 -7.65 16.96 -24.62
N TYR A 87 -8.60 16.20 -24.08
CA TYR A 87 -8.61 15.69 -22.71
C TYR A 87 -8.08 14.26 -22.58
N ASP A 88 -7.55 13.66 -23.65
CA ASP A 88 -6.98 12.31 -23.60
C ASP A 88 -5.91 12.22 -22.51
N LYS A 89 -6.09 11.25 -21.59
CA LYS A 89 -5.18 10.97 -20.47
C LYS A 89 -4.81 12.22 -19.68
N ILE A 90 -5.75 13.13 -19.46
CA ILE A 90 -5.49 14.38 -18.75
C ILE A 90 -4.96 14.11 -17.33
N GLU A 91 -4.02 14.96 -16.91
CA GLU A 91 -3.35 14.85 -15.62
C GLU A 91 -4.24 15.25 -14.45
N ASP A 92 -5.17 16.18 -14.66
CA ASP A 92 -6.18 16.59 -13.69
C ASP A 92 -7.58 16.49 -14.29
N MET A 93 -8.36 15.53 -13.80
CA MET A 93 -9.70 15.25 -14.31
C MET A 93 -10.69 16.38 -14.01
N ALA A 94 -10.41 17.25 -13.03
CA ALA A 94 -11.26 18.41 -12.76
C ALA A 94 -11.27 19.44 -13.91
N MET A 95 -10.34 19.33 -14.86
CA MET A 95 -10.26 20.19 -16.04
C MET A 95 -11.13 19.72 -17.21
N MET A 96 -11.75 18.52 -17.10
CA MET A 96 -12.61 17.96 -18.14
C MET A 96 -13.90 18.79 -18.31
N THR A 97 -14.43 18.83 -19.54
CA THR A 97 -15.72 19.49 -19.80
C THR A 97 -16.89 18.65 -19.25
N HIS A 98 -16.85 17.35 -19.50
CA HIS A 98 -17.82 16.41 -18.98
C HIS A 98 -17.21 15.66 -17.79
N LEU A 99 -17.72 15.93 -16.60
CA LEU A 99 -17.24 15.32 -15.36
C LEU A 99 -18.34 14.43 -14.77
N HIS A 100 -18.45 13.22 -15.33
CA HIS A 100 -19.36 12.17 -14.91
C HIS A 100 -18.59 10.85 -14.71
N GLU A 101 -19.22 9.85 -14.12
CA GLU A 101 -18.60 8.57 -13.75
C GLU A 101 -17.80 7.93 -14.90
N PRO A 102 -18.35 7.74 -16.13
CA PRO A 102 -17.58 7.11 -17.19
C PRO A 102 -16.39 7.95 -17.68
N SER A 103 -16.45 9.28 -17.64
CA SER A 103 -15.28 10.11 -18.00
C SER A 103 -14.12 9.91 -17.03
N VAL A 104 -14.40 9.87 -15.73
CA VAL A 104 -13.40 9.63 -14.69
C VAL A 104 -12.82 8.22 -14.85
N LEU A 105 -13.68 7.21 -14.97
CA LEU A 105 -13.29 5.81 -15.15
C LEU A 105 -12.38 5.63 -16.36
N TYR A 106 -12.78 6.13 -17.53
CA TYR A 106 -12.01 5.93 -18.76
C TYR A 106 -10.69 6.69 -18.77
N ASN A 107 -10.61 7.88 -18.16
CA ASN A 107 -9.34 8.57 -18.04
C ASN A 107 -8.34 7.78 -17.17
N LEU A 108 -8.80 7.25 -16.03
CA LEU A 108 -7.99 6.38 -15.19
C LEU A 108 -7.59 5.09 -15.93
N LYS A 109 -8.54 4.42 -16.61
CA LYS A 109 -8.32 3.19 -17.38
C LYS A 109 -7.27 3.38 -18.46
N GLU A 110 -7.34 4.47 -19.23
CA GLU A 110 -6.43 4.77 -20.33
C GLU A 110 -5.05 5.23 -19.86
N ARG A 111 -4.97 6.01 -18.77
CA ARG A 111 -3.69 6.36 -18.15
C ARG A 111 -3.01 5.12 -17.58
N TYR A 112 -3.77 4.25 -16.92
CA TYR A 112 -3.27 3.00 -16.36
C TYR A 112 -2.79 2.02 -17.45
N ALA A 113 -3.55 1.86 -18.53
CA ALA A 113 -3.14 1.06 -19.70
C ALA A 113 -1.83 1.56 -20.34
N ALA A 114 -1.56 2.86 -20.17
CA ALA A 114 -0.33 3.52 -20.60
C ALA A 114 0.78 3.54 -19.52
N TRP A 115 0.61 2.79 -18.42
CA TRP A 115 1.49 2.71 -17.24
C TRP A 115 1.68 4.01 -16.45
N MET A 116 0.77 4.96 -16.58
CA MET A 116 0.72 6.18 -15.76
C MET A 116 -0.25 5.97 -14.59
N ILE A 117 0.29 5.59 -13.44
CA ILE A 117 -0.51 5.16 -12.28
C ILE A 117 -1.06 6.30 -11.41
N TYR A 118 -0.53 7.52 -11.56
CA TYR A 118 -0.95 8.70 -10.82
C TYR A 118 -1.79 9.62 -11.70
N THR A 119 -2.89 10.10 -11.15
CA THR A 119 -3.80 11.05 -11.82
C THR A 119 -4.42 11.96 -10.77
N TYR A 120 -4.50 13.26 -11.03
CA TYR A 120 -5.21 14.17 -10.15
C TYR A 120 -6.71 14.22 -10.45
N SER A 121 -7.48 14.49 -9.42
CA SER A 121 -8.91 14.80 -9.51
C SER A 121 -9.22 15.93 -8.54
N GLY A 122 -9.04 17.18 -8.98
CA GLY A 122 -9.16 18.34 -8.09
C GLY A 122 -8.11 18.26 -6.98
N LEU A 123 -8.47 18.19 -5.71
CA LEU A 123 -7.49 18.07 -4.62
C LEU A 123 -6.91 16.66 -4.45
N PHE A 124 -7.56 15.64 -5.02
CA PHE A 124 -7.14 14.25 -4.83
C PHE A 124 -5.99 13.87 -5.77
N CYS A 125 -5.05 13.07 -5.25
CA CYS A 125 -4.11 12.29 -6.04
C CYS A 125 -4.58 10.84 -6.05
N VAL A 126 -5.12 10.40 -7.19
CA VAL A 126 -5.58 9.03 -7.40
C VAL A 126 -4.38 8.18 -7.82
N THR A 127 -4.22 7.04 -7.16
CA THR A 127 -3.16 6.06 -7.44
C THR A 127 -3.77 4.70 -7.75
N VAL A 128 -3.41 4.12 -8.88
CA VAL A 128 -3.83 2.76 -9.27
C VAL A 128 -2.67 1.80 -9.06
N ASN A 129 -2.91 0.67 -8.37
CA ASN A 129 -1.85 -0.30 -8.07
C ASN A 129 -1.29 -0.90 -9.38
N PRO A 130 0.01 -0.74 -9.69
CA PRO A 130 0.58 -1.24 -10.95
C PRO A 130 0.71 -2.76 -11.03
N TYR A 131 0.71 -3.47 -9.89
CA TYR A 131 1.11 -4.89 -9.81
C TYR A 131 2.44 -5.19 -10.52
N LYS A 132 3.28 -4.16 -10.65
CA LYS A 132 4.54 -4.19 -11.39
C LYS A 132 5.47 -3.14 -10.81
N TRP A 133 6.75 -3.47 -10.74
CA TRP A 133 7.78 -2.51 -10.35
C TRP A 133 7.97 -1.46 -11.46
N LEU A 134 7.94 -0.18 -11.07
CA LEU A 134 8.14 0.97 -11.96
C LEU A 134 9.28 1.84 -11.41
N PRO A 135 10.15 2.41 -12.26
CA PRO A 135 11.30 3.23 -11.85
C PRO A 135 10.88 4.65 -11.42
N VAL A 136 9.64 4.85 -10.95
CA VAL A 136 9.08 6.16 -10.59
C VAL A 136 9.41 6.60 -9.16
N TYR A 137 10.15 5.78 -8.41
CA TYR A 137 10.54 6.05 -7.01
C TYR A 137 12.04 6.28 -6.82
N ASP A 138 12.80 6.32 -7.92
CA ASP A 138 14.26 6.46 -7.89
C ASP A 138 14.68 7.88 -7.47
N ALA A 139 15.93 8.02 -7.02
CA ALA A 139 16.47 9.30 -6.53
C ALA A 139 16.40 10.42 -7.57
N VAL A 140 16.53 10.10 -8.86
CA VAL A 140 16.37 11.08 -9.96
C VAL A 140 14.96 11.68 -9.95
N VAL A 141 13.94 10.89 -9.67
CA VAL A 141 12.54 11.33 -9.61
C VAL A 141 12.29 12.17 -8.36
N VAL A 142 12.85 11.78 -7.21
CA VAL A 142 12.80 12.58 -5.97
C VAL A 142 13.31 13.99 -6.23
N ASN A 143 14.49 14.11 -6.85
CA ASN A 143 15.09 15.40 -7.22
C ASN A 143 14.24 16.15 -8.26
N GLY A 144 13.68 15.44 -9.23
CA GLY A 144 12.82 16.01 -10.27
C GLY A 144 11.53 16.65 -9.74
N TYR A 145 11.04 16.25 -8.57
CA TYR A 145 9.85 16.84 -7.91
C TYR A 145 10.16 17.92 -6.87
N ARG A 146 11.42 18.03 -6.42
CA ARG A 146 11.78 18.91 -5.30
C ARG A 146 11.51 20.39 -5.62
N GLY A 147 10.75 21.05 -4.76
CA GLY A 147 10.41 22.47 -4.89
C GLY A 147 9.50 22.81 -6.07
N LYS A 148 8.94 21.83 -6.79
CA LYS A 148 8.05 22.07 -7.91
C LYS A 148 6.61 22.17 -7.45
N LYS A 149 5.92 23.20 -7.93
CA LYS A 149 4.46 23.30 -7.77
C LYS A 149 3.79 22.16 -8.53
N ARG A 150 2.60 21.77 -8.08
CA ARG A 150 1.81 20.71 -8.71
C ARG A 150 1.59 20.88 -10.22
N ILE A 151 1.47 22.12 -10.72
CA ILE A 151 1.30 22.41 -12.15
C ILE A 151 2.60 22.30 -12.97
N GLU A 152 3.75 22.29 -12.29
CA GLU A 152 5.09 22.27 -12.90
C GLU A 152 5.64 20.85 -13.10
N ALA A 153 4.93 19.83 -12.62
CA ALA A 153 5.33 18.44 -12.72
C ALA A 153 4.12 17.53 -12.97
N PRO A 154 4.31 16.34 -13.56
CA PRO A 154 3.23 15.37 -13.74
C PRO A 154 2.62 14.91 -12.39
N PRO A 155 1.46 14.22 -12.42
CA PRO A 155 0.88 13.65 -11.20
C PRO A 155 1.81 12.66 -10.51
N HIS A 156 2.04 12.84 -9.20
CA HIS A 156 2.85 11.92 -8.40
C HIS A 156 2.66 12.12 -6.90
N ILE A 157 2.84 11.05 -6.11
CA ILE A 157 2.81 11.12 -4.64
C ILE A 157 3.91 12.03 -4.06
N PHE A 158 5.04 12.16 -4.77
CA PHE A 158 6.11 13.09 -4.38
C PHE A 158 5.72 14.56 -4.58
N SER A 159 4.85 14.88 -5.54
CA SER A 159 4.31 16.24 -5.63
C SER A 159 3.45 16.57 -4.40
N ILE A 160 2.60 15.64 -3.96
CA ILE A 160 1.82 15.79 -2.71
C ILE A 160 2.73 15.96 -1.50
N SER A 161 3.78 15.14 -1.40
CA SER A 161 4.74 15.18 -0.30
C SER A 161 5.54 16.49 -0.29
N ASP A 162 6.11 16.90 -1.43
CA ASP A 162 6.90 18.13 -1.55
C ASP A 162 6.03 19.36 -1.28
N ASN A 163 4.83 19.43 -1.86
CA ASN A 163 3.96 20.59 -1.65
C ASN A 163 3.51 20.67 -0.18
N ALA A 164 3.20 19.54 0.49
CA ALA A 164 2.94 19.53 1.92
C ALA A 164 4.15 20.02 2.73
N TYR A 165 5.38 19.61 2.38
CA TYR A 165 6.59 20.11 3.04
C TYR A 165 6.77 21.61 2.81
N GLN A 166 6.63 22.09 1.57
CA GLN A 166 6.75 23.52 1.24
C GLN A 166 5.70 24.36 1.98
N PHE A 167 4.43 23.97 1.97
CA PHE A 167 3.37 24.68 2.68
C PHE A 167 3.59 24.68 4.19
N CYS A 168 4.06 23.55 4.76
CA CYS A 168 4.41 23.49 6.18
C CYS A 168 5.45 24.55 6.57
N LEU A 169 6.43 24.83 5.71
CA LEU A 169 7.49 25.81 5.98
C LEU A 169 7.10 27.24 5.63
N GLN A 170 6.39 27.44 4.52
CA GLN A 170 5.99 28.75 4.03
C GLN A 170 4.87 29.34 4.89
N ASP A 171 3.83 28.56 5.14
CA ASP A 171 2.63 29.01 5.86
C ASP A 171 2.77 28.85 7.37
N ARG A 172 3.77 28.06 7.81
CA ARG A 172 4.02 27.72 9.23
C ARG A 172 2.83 27.03 9.90
N GLU A 173 2.10 26.23 9.14
CA GLU A 173 0.96 25.45 9.59
C GLU A 173 1.20 23.95 9.42
N ASN A 174 0.66 23.16 10.36
CA ASN A 174 0.75 21.71 10.31
C ASN A 174 0.01 21.17 9.08
N GLN A 175 0.61 20.18 8.41
CA GLN A 175 0.04 19.55 7.23
C GLN A 175 -0.33 18.10 7.49
N SER A 176 -1.27 17.57 6.70
CA SER A 176 -1.66 16.16 6.74
C SER A 176 -1.81 15.58 5.34
N VAL A 177 -1.39 14.33 5.17
CA VAL A 177 -1.57 13.55 3.94
C VAL A 177 -2.42 12.34 4.28
N LEU A 178 -3.67 12.34 3.79
CA LEU A 178 -4.64 11.27 4.05
C LEU A 178 -4.59 10.24 2.91
N ILE A 179 -4.18 9.01 3.22
CA ILE A 179 -4.08 7.92 2.25
C ILE A 179 -5.17 6.88 2.54
N THR A 180 -6.20 6.85 1.68
CA THR A 180 -7.36 5.94 1.79
C THR A 180 -7.43 4.93 0.64
N GLY A 181 -8.25 3.90 0.80
CA GLY A 181 -8.46 2.83 -0.19
C GLY A 181 -8.75 1.48 0.45
N GLU A 182 -9.25 0.54 -0.35
CA GLU A 182 -9.53 -0.83 0.11
C GLU A 182 -8.25 -1.62 0.46
N SER A 183 -8.43 -2.82 1.04
CA SER A 183 -7.32 -3.78 1.22
C SER A 183 -6.71 -4.12 -0.14
N GLY A 184 -5.39 -4.03 -0.25
CA GLY A 184 -4.65 -4.27 -1.51
C GLY A 184 -4.48 -3.04 -2.43
N ALA A 185 -5.09 -1.90 -2.10
CA ALA A 185 -4.97 -0.69 -2.92
C ALA A 185 -3.57 -0.03 -2.91
N GLY A 186 -2.65 -0.46 -2.04
CA GLY A 186 -1.29 0.09 -1.96
C GLY A 186 -1.09 1.24 -0.98
N LYS A 187 -1.98 1.39 0.02
CA LYS A 187 -1.89 2.43 1.07
C LYS A 187 -0.55 2.41 1.83
N THR A 188 -0.15 1.24 2.30
CA THR A 188 1.09 1.03 3.07
C THR A 188 2.32 1.40 2.24
N VAL A 189 2.34 1.02 0.96
CA VAL A 189 3.43 1.36 0.03
C VAL A 189 3.50 2.87 -0.17
N ASN A 190 2.38 3.54 -0.46
CA ASN A 190 2.37 5.01 -0.61
C ASN A 190 2.79 5.73 0.67
N THR A 191 2.35 5.24 1.84
CA THR A 191 2.77 5.79 3.14
C THR A 191 4.29 5.69 3.31
N LYS A 192 4.90 4.55 3.00
CA LYS A 192 6.36 4.38 3.02
C LYS A 192 7.05 5.36 2.05
N ARG A 193 6.50 5.59 0.86
CA ARG A 193 7.07 6.53 -0.13
C ARG A 193 7.00 7.99 0.33
N VAL A 194 5.91 8.41 0.96
CA VAL A 194 5.78 9.75 1.54
C VAL A 194 6.83 9.98 2.64
N ILE A 195 6.96 9.02 3.57
CA ILE A 195 7.96 9.08 4.65
C ILE A 195 9.38 9.13 4.08
N GLN A 196 9.69 8.24 3.13
CA GLN A 196 11.00 8.18 2.48
C GLN A 196 11.34 9.50 1.78
N TYR A 197 10.34 10.14 1.15
CA TYR A 197 10.51 11.46 0.54
C TYR A 197 10.90 12.51 1.57
N PHE A 198 10.15 12.62 2.68
CA PHE A 198 10.45 13.56 3.77
C PHE A 198 11.84 13.34 4.38
N ALA A 199 12.20 12.08 4.65
CA ALA A 199 13.54 11.73 5.16
C ALA A 199 14.65 12.19 4.19
N THR A 200 14.43 12.02 2.88
CA THR A 200 15.45 12.38 1.87
C THR A 200 15.63 13.90 1.74
N ILE A 201 14.53 14.66 1.68
CA ILE A 201 14.60 16.11 1.46
C ILE A 201 15.04 16.89 2.70
N ALA A 202 14.71 16.39 3.90
CA ALA A 202 15.05 17.05 5.16
C ALA A 202 16.57 17.00 5.45
N VAL A 203 17.26 15.96 4.97
CA VAL A 203 18.71 15.78 5.11
C VAL A 203 19.49 16.72 4.19
N ALA A 204 18.95 17.03 3.00
CA ALA A 204 19.64 17.85 2.00
C ALA A 204 19.80 19.34 2.39
N GLY A 205 19.30 19.77 3.56
CA GLY A 205 19.43 21.12 4.11
C GLY A 205 20.61 21.33 5.07
N GLY A 206 21.49 20.33 5.28
CA GLY A 206 22.69 20.50 6.11
C GLY A 206 23.73 19.41 5.87
N LYS A 207 25.01 19.77 5.96
CA LYS A 207 26.10 18.78 6.04
C LYS A 207 25.78 17.81 7.17
N LYS A 208 25.93 16.49 6.93
CA LYS A 208 26.03 15.51 8.02
C LYS A 208 27.05 16.06 9.01
N ALA A 209 26.63 16.30 10.25
CA ALA A 209 27.58 16.60 11.31
C ALA A 209 28.33 15.30 11.59
N GLU A 210 29.45 15.10 10.90
CA GLU A 210 30.45 14.12 11.32
C GLU A 210 30.86 14.48 12.76
N GLY A 211 30.49 13.64 13.73
CA GLY A 211 31.02 13.75 15.10
C GLY A 211 30.02 13.90 16.24
N GLN A 212 28.71 13.74 16.08
CA GLN A 212 27.84 13.53 17.25
C GLN A 212 28.02 12.10 17.78
N GLN A 213 28.71 11.97 18.91
CA GLN A 213 28.76 10.72 19.68
C GLN A 213 27.33 10.23 19.95
N PRO A 214 27.05 8.92 19.80
CA PRO A 214 25.74 8.37 20.12
C PRO A 214 25.52 8.47 21.64
N THR A 215 24.76 9.49 22.06
CA THR A 215 24.33 9.65 23.46
C THR A 215 23.11 8.79 23.78
N SER A 216 22.54 8.11 22.78
CA SER A 216 21.38 7.22 22.86
C SER A 216 21.76 5.78 22.55
N LYS A 217 21.15 4.81 23.23
CA LYS A 217 21.25 3.36 22.93
C LYS A 217 20.71 2.95 21.54
N ILE A 218 20.26 3.92 20.76
CA ILE A 218 19.54 3.78 19.49
C ILE A 218 20.55 3.82 18.34
N GLN A 219 20.47 2.86 17.40
CA GLN A 219 21.37 2.77 16.26
C GLN A 219 20.79 3.51 15.05
N GLY A 220 21.64 4.17 14.26
CA GLY A 220 21.22 4.85 13.03
C GLY A 220 20.63 6.25 13.26
N SER A 221 20.37 6.94 12.14
CA SER A 221 19.77 8.29 12.14
C SER A 221 18.27 8.24 12.48
N LEU A 222 17.67 9.39 12.82
CA LEU A 222 16.21 9.47 13.09
C LEU A 222 15.41 9.01 11.87
N GLU A 223 15.90 9.30 10.67
CA GLU A 223 15.39 8.84 9.39
C GLU A 223 15.37 7.31 9.30
N ASP A 224 16.49 6.67 9.67
CA ASP A 224 16.62 5.21 9.67
C ASP A 224 15.63 4.59 10.66
N GLN A 225 15.43 5.20 11.84
CA GLN A 225 14.47 4.74 12.85
C GLN A 225 13.02 4.81 12.35
N ILE A 226 12.62 5.92 11.70
CA ILE A 226 11.26 6.05 11.16
C ILE A 226 10.99 4.99 10.08
N ILE A 227 11.98 4.69 9.25
CA ILE A 227 11.86 3.66 8.22
C ILE A 227 11.83 2.26 8.86
N ALA A 228 12.72 1.99 9.82
CA ALA A 228 12.84 0.73 10.55
C ALA A 228 11.61 0.41 11.43
N ALA A 229 10.82 1.39 11.83
CA ALA A 229 9.55 1.15 12.51
C ALA A 229 8.57 0.29 11.68
N ASN A 230 8.69 0.28 10.34
CA ASN A 230 7.75 -0.45 9.51
C ASN A 230 7.93 -1.98 9.58
N PRO A 231 9.12 -2.57 9.33
CA PRO A 231 9.29 -4.04 9.47
C PRO A 231 8.72 -4.60 10.78
N LEU A 232 9.01 -3.96 11.92
CA LEU A 232 8.50 -4.39 13.22
C LEU A 232 6.96 -4.32 13.30
N LEU A 233 6.36 -3.19 12.89
CA LEU A 233 4.91 -3.04 12.89
C LEU A 233 4.22 -3.97 11.88
N GLU A 234 4.88 -4.30 10.77
CA GLU A 234 4.36 -5.22 9.76
C GLU A 234 4.40 -6.67 10.25
N ALA A 235 5.45 -7.09 10.97
CA ALA A 235 5.53 -8.42 11.56
C ALA A 235 4.33 -8.71 12.50
N TYR A 236 3.95 -7.73 13.32
CA TYR A 236 2.89 -7.85 14.33
C TYR A 236 1.50 -7.37 13.89
N GLY A 237 1.44 -6.56 12.83
CA GLY A 237 0.21 -5.87 12.41
C GLY A 237 -0.22 -6.15 10.97
N ASN A 238 0.60 -6.83 10.18
CA ASN A 238 0.25 -7.25 8.83
C ASN A 238 0.10 -8.77 8.73
N ALA A 239 -0.73 -9.19 7.77
CA ALA A 239 -0.97 -10.59 7.48
C ALA A 239 -1.32 -10.79 6.01
N LYS A 240 -1.21 -12.04 5.56
CA LYS A 240 -1.73 -12.44 4.26
C LYS A 240 -3.25 -12.56 4.29
N THR A 241 -3.89 -11.86 3.36
CA THR A 241 -5.33 -11.89 3.12
C THR A 241 -5.61 -12.38 1.70
N VAL A 242 -6.87 -12.63 1.37
CA VAL A 242 -7.26 -13.01 -0.01
C VAL A 242 -6.86 -11.95 -1.06
N ARG A 243 -6.80 -10.67 -0.67
CA ARG A 243 -6.56 -9.54 -1.60
C ARG A 243 -5.12 -9.03 -1.63
N ASN A 244 -4.32 -9.34 -0.60
CA ASN A 244 -2.97 -8.80 -0.44
C ASN A 244 -2.18 -9.68 0.53
N ASP A 245 -0.97 -10.07 0.11
CA ASP A 245 -0.06 -10.91 0.87
C ASP A 245 0.55 -10.20 2.08
N ASN A 246 0.67 -8.86 2.05
CA ASN A 246 1.15 -8.06 3.18
C ASN A 246 0.15 -6.95 3.55
N SER A 247 -1.04 -7.35 4.02
CA SER A 247 -2.15 -6.43 4.33
C SER A 247 -2.07 -5.91 5.75
N SER A 248 -2.03 -4.59 5.92
CA SER A 248 -2.12 -3.95 7.25
C SER A 248 -3.51 -4.16 7.85
N ARG A 249 -3.53 -4.71 9.07
CA ARG A 249 -4.75 -5.02 9.84
C ARG A 249 -4.95 -4.06 11.00
N PHE A 250 -4.44 -2.84 10.85
CA PHE A 250 -4.56 -1.73 11.78
C PHE A 250 -4.48 -0.41 11.00
N GLY A 251 -5.09 0.65 11.53
CA GLY A 251 -4.87 2.03 11.09
C GLY A 251 -3.63 2.61 11.74
N LYS A 252 -2.94 3.52 11.04
CA LYS A 252 -1.71 4.17 11.51
C LYS A 252 -1.78 5.66 11.19
N PHE A 253 -1.50 6.50 12.18
CA PHE A 253 -1.27 7.93 12.01
C PHE A 253 0.17 8.23 12.44
N ILE A 254 0.94 8.83 11.54
CA ILE A 254 2.35 9.14 11.78
C ILE A 254 2.48 10.64 11.74
N ARG A 255 2.96 11.22 12.83
CA ARG A 255 3.36 12.62 12.86
C ARG A 255 4.86 12.68 12.64
N ILE A 256 5.28 13.47 11.66
CA ILE A 256 6.68 13.80 11.40
C ILE A 256 6.86 15.27 11.75
N HIS A 257 7.68 15.54 12.75
CA HIS A 257 7.90 16.87 13.28
C HIS A 257 9.11 17.48 12.60
N PHE A 258 8.93 18.68 12.03
CA PHE A 258 10.01 19.47 11.47
C PHE A 258 10.30 20.67 12.37
N GLY A 259 11.58 20.96 12.58
CA GLY A 259 12.02 22.17 13.27
C GLY A 259 11.81 23.43 12.42
N GLN A 260 12.06 24.60 13.01
CA GLN A 260 11.85 25.91 12.35
C GLN A 260 12.59 26.09 11.01
N THR A 261 13.70 25.37 10.82
CA THR A 261 14.50 25.41 9.58
C THR A 261 14.14 24.29 8.60
N GLY A 262 13.04 23.57 8.81
CA GLY A 262 12.58 22.44 7.99
C GLY A 262 13.39 21.15 8.13
N LYS A 263 14.27 21.06 9.13
CA LYS A 263 14.99 19.82 9.45
C LYS A 263 14.08 18.88 10.24
N LEU A 264 14.26 17.58 10.02
CA LEU A 264 13.57 16.56 10.80
C LEU A 264 13.95 16.67 12.28
N ALA A 265 12.95 16.71 13.17
CA ALA A 265 13.14 16.91 14.61
C ALA A 265 12.75 15.66 15.42
N SER A 266 11.59 15.09 15.14
CA SER A 266 11.10 13.85 15.78
C SER A 266 10.00 13.21 14.93
N ALA A 267 9.57 12.02 15.32
CA ALA A 267 8.38 11.39 14.78
C ALA A 267 7.66 10.58 15.86
N ASP A 268 6.35 10.42 15.71
CA ASP A 268 5.55 9.54 16.55
C ASP A 268 4.49 8.81 15.73
N ILE A 269 4.05 7.67 16.26
CA ILE A 269 3.12 6.76 15.59
C ILE A 269 1.97 6.45 16.56
N GLU A 270 0.76 6.78 16.14
CA GLU A 270 -0.47 6.32 16.77
C GLU A 270 -1.09 5.20 15.92
N THR A 271 -1.53 4.14 16.58
CA THR A 271 -2.18 2.99 15.92
C THR A 271 -3.63 2.88 16.37
N TYR A 272 -4.48 2.41 15.46
CA TYR A 272 -5.92 2.28 15.70
C TYR A 272 -6.43 0.93 15.20
N LEU A 273 -7.41 0.37 15.90
CA LEU A 273 -8.24 -0.74 15.41
C LEU A 273 -7.44 -1.93 14.85
N LEU A 274 -6.47 -2.44 15.62
CA LEU A 274 -5.85 -3.73 15.31
C LEU A 274 -6.92 -4.83 15.29
N GLU A 275 -6.92 -5.65 14.23
CA GLU A 275 -7.83 -6.80 14.07
C GLU A 275 -7.47 -7.95 15.05
N LYS A 276 -7.83 -7.79 16.32
CA LYS A 276 -7.52 -8.76 17.38
C LYS A 276 -7.96 -10.19 17.08
N SER A 277 -9.07 -10.36 16.35
CA SER A 277 -9.61 -11.68 15.99
C SER A 277 -8.63 -12.52 15.16
N ARG A 278 -7.72 -11.88 14.40
CA ARG A 278 -6.75 -12.60 13.55
C ARG A 278 -5.74 -13.40 14.36
N VAL A 279 -5.45 -12.97 15.59
CA VAL A 279 -4.58 -13.72 16.51
C VAL A 279 -5.13 -15.12 16.75
N THR A 280 -6.45 -15.25 16.90
CA THR A 280 -7.11 -16.50 17.31
C THR A 280 -7.84 -17.23 16.18
N PHE A 281 -8.00 -16.60 15.01
CA PHE A 281 -8.81 -17.12 13.92
C PHE A 281 -8.28 -16.71 12.55
N GLN A 282 -8.32 -17.64 11.59
CA GLN A 282 -7.99 -17.37 10.20
C GLN A 282 -9.03 -18.01 9.27
N LEU A 283 -9.34 -17.32 8.17
CA LEU A 283 -10.06 -17.93 7.05
C LEU A 283 -9.13 -18.87 6.28
N SER A 284 -9.71 -19.83 5.55
CA SER A 284 -8.96 -20.92 4.89
C SER A 284 -7.88 -20.46 3.91
N ALA A 285 -8.08 -19.30 3.26
CA ALA A 285 -7.14 -18.71 2.31
C ALA A 285 -6.39 -17.49 2.90
N GLU A 286 -6.29 -17.40 4.22
CA GLU A 286 -5.59 -16.32 4.92
C GLU A 286 -4.55 -16.86 5.90
N ARG A 287 -3.63 -16.00 6.33
CA ARG A 287 -2.71 -16.27 7.44
C ARG A 287 -3.04 -15.41 8.65
N SER A 288 -2.58 -15.85 9.82
CA SER A 288 -2.36 -14.99 10.99
C SER A 288 -1.24 -13.96 10.74
N TYR A 289 -0.84 -13.20 11.76
CA TYR A 289 0.24 -12.21 11.66
C TYR A 289 1.59 -12.85 11.31
N HIS A 290 2.41 -12.14 10.54
CA HIS A 290 3.65 -12.69 9.97
C HIS A 290 4.63 -13.20 11.03
N ILE A 291 4.69 -12.53 12.19
CA ILE A 291 5.63 -12.86 13.27
C ILE A 291 5.56 -14.34 13.70
N PHE A 292 4.36 -14.95 13.67
CA PHE A 292 4.23 -16.36 14.03
C PHE A 292 5.04 -17.26 13.11
N TYR A 293 4.93 -17.06 11.80
CA TYR A 293 5.64 -17.87 10.80
C TYR A 293 7.13 -17.53 10.75
N GLN A 294 7.48 -16.25 10.90
CA GLN A 294 8.87 -15.79 11.00
C GLN A 294 9.63 -16.50 12.13
N LEU A 295 9.04 -16.58 13.34
CA LEU A 295 9.65 -17.25 14.50
C LEU A 295 9.82 -18.76 14.31
N MET A 296 8.95 -19.39 13.50
CA MET A 296 8.94 -20.84 13.27
C MET A 296 9.85 -21.30 12.12
N THR A 297 10.53 -20.37 11.45
CA THR A 297 11.47 -20.70 10.36
C THR A 297 12.68 -21.52 10.82
N GLY A 298 13.04 -21.44 12.11
CA GLY A 298 14.27 -22.04 12.65
C GLY A 298 15.56 -21.33 12.22
N HIS A 299 15.47 -20.17 11.56
CA HIS A 299 16.65 -19.38 11.19
C HIS A 299 17.43 -18.86 12.40
N LYS A 300 16.73 -18.61 13.51
CA LYS A 300 17.28 -18.29 14.83
C LYS A 300 16.91 -19.40 15.84
N PRO A 301 17.64 -20.52 15.88
CA PRO A 301 17.29 -21.69 16.69
C PRO A 301 17.17 -21.38 18.19
N GLU A 302 17.92 -20.39 18.68
CA GLU A 302 17.86 -19.92 20.07
C GLU A 302 16.48 -19.38 20.44
N LEU A 303 15.72 -18.87 19.47
CA LEU A 303 14.34 -18.42 19.70
C LEU A 303 13.41 -19.62 19.86
N LEU A 304 13.57 -20.69 19.08
CA LEU A 304 12.74 -21.90 19.25
C LEU A 304 12.88 -22.48 20.68
N GLU A 305 14.12 -22.57 21.16
CA GLU A 305 14.41 -23.04 22.52
C GLU A 305 13.87 -22.09 23.59
N ALA A 306 14.09 -20.77 23.44
CA ALA A 306 13.63 -19.79 24.41
C ALA A 306 12.10 -19.65 24.48
N LEU A 307 11.41 -19.94 23.38
CA LEU A 307 9.95 -19.84 23.25
C LEU A 307 9.26 -21.19 23.49
N LEU A 308 10.01 -22.31 23.51
CA LEU A 308 9.50 -23.69 23.62
C LEU A 308 8.59 -24.10 22.45
N ILE A 309 8.84 -23.56 21.26
CA ILE A 309 8.07 -23.85 20.04
C ILE A 309 8.84 -24.74 19.07
N THR A 310 8.11 -25.37 18.15
CA THR A 310 8.63 -26.20 17.06
C THR A 310 8.71 -25.39 15.76
N THR A 311 9.27 -25.99 14.71
CA THR A 311 9.26 -25.40 13.36
C THR A 311 8.01 -25.75 12.54
N ASN A 312 7.06 -26.50 13.11
CA ASN A 312 5.85 -26.93 12.41
C ASN A 312 4.62 -26.12 12.88
N PRO A 313 4.11 -25.16 12.07
CA PRO A 313 2.94 -24.34 12.45
C PRO A 313 1.67 -25.13 12.75
N TYR A 314 1.52 -26.34 12.19
CA TYR A 314 0.37 -27.20 12.45
C TYR A 314 0.34 -27.79 13.87
N ASP A 315 1.44 -27.68 14.62
CA ASP A 315 1.47 -28.05 16.03
C ASP A 315 0.63 -27.07 16.89
N TYR A 316 0.29 -25.90 16.34
CA TYR A 316 -0.40 -24.82 17.05
C TYR A 316 -1.70 -24.44 16.31
N PRO A 317 -2.86 -25.00 16.70
CA PRO A 317 -4.12 -24.83 15.98
C PRO A 317 -4.57 -23.37 15.83
N MET A 318 -4.21 -22.50 16.78
CA MET A 318 -4.62 -21.09 16.76
C MET A 318 -4.04 -20.29 15.59
N ILE A 319 -2.91 -20.72 15.03
CA ILE A 319 -2.21 -20.02 13.94
C ILE A 319 -2.17 -20.84 12.64
N SER A 320 -2.86 -21.98 12.58
CA SER A 320 -2.80 -22.93 11.46
C SER A 320 -4.16 -23.31 10.88
N GLN A 321 -5.17 -22.46 11.06
CA GLN A 321 -6.53 -22.69 10.53
C GLN A 321 -6.63 -22.40 9.02
N GLY A 322 -5.71 -21.58 8.51
CA GLY A 322 -5.65 -21.16 7.11
C GLY A 322 -4.36 -21.59 6.42
N GLU A 323 -3.81 -20.71 5.60
CA GLU A 323 -2.53 -20.93 4.95
C GLU A 323 -1.36 -20.75 5.93
N ILE A 324 -0.23 -21.37 5.62
CA ILE A 324 1.00 -21.26 6.41
C ILE A 324 2.09 -20.53 5.62
N THR A 325 2.29 -20.89 4.36
CA THR A 325 3.34 -20.33 3.49
C THR A 325 2.73 -19.47 2.39
N VAL A 326 3.46 -18.43 1.99
CA VAL A 326 3.05 -17.48 0.95
C VAL A 326 4.18 -17.32 -0.05
N LYS A 327 3.90 -17.55 -1.34
CA LYS A 327 4.94 -17.62 -2.38
C LYS A 327 5.78 -16.35 -2.53
N SER A 328 5.20 -15.19 -2.22
CA SER A 328 5.85 -13.88 -2.36
C SER A 328 6.58 -13.42 -1.10
N ILE A 329 6.59 -14.22 -0.02
CA ILE A 329 7.15 -13.84 1.27
C ILE A 329 8.20 -14.88 1.67
N ASP A 330 9.42 -14.40 1.94
CA ASP A 330 10.44 -15.18 2.61
C ASP A 330 10.42 -14.85 4.10
N ASP A 331 9.79 -15.72 4.90
CA ASP A 331 9.65 -15.50 6.35
C ASP A 331 11.03 -15.50 7.08
N VAL A 332 12.10 -16.02 6.46
CA VAL A 332 13.47 -15.93 7.00
C VAL A 332 14.03 -14.52 6.83
N GLU A 333 13.97 -13.98 5.61
CA GLU A 333 14.43 -12.61 5.34
C GLU A 333 13.63 -11.59 6.18
N GLU A 334 12.33 -11.81 6.32
CA GLU A 334 11.47 -10.95 7.12
C GLU A 334 11.73 -11.06 8.64
N LEU A 335 12.11 -12.24 9.16
CA LEU A 335 12.57 -12.37 10.54
C LEU A 335 13.83 -11.54 10.78
N ILE A 336 14.80 -11.60 9.87
CA ILE A 336 16.05 -10.82 9.96
C ILE A 336 15.73 -9.32 9.96
N ALA A 337 14.86 -8.87 9.06
CA ALA A 337 14.43 -7.48 8.97
C ALA A 337 13.72 -7.02 10.25
N THR A 338 12.85 -7.86 10.80
CA THR A 338 12.12 -7.58 12.06
C THR A 338 13.06 -7.48 13.24
N ASP A 339 13.99 -8.43 13.39
CA ASP A 339 14.93 -8.45 14.51
C ASP A 339 15.91 -7.28 14.45
N THR A 340 16.40 -6.96 13.24
CA THR A 340 17.26 -5.79 12.99
C THR A 340 16.52 -4.50 13.28
N ALA A 341 15.23 -4.40 12.93
CA ALA A 341 14.42 -3.23 13.23
C ALA A 341 14.29 -3.00 14.73
N ILE A 342 14.13 -4.06 15.54
CA ILE A 342 14.10 -3.95 17.01
C ILE A 342 15.41 -3.35 17.54
N ASP A 343 16.57 -3.75 16.99
CA ASP A 343 17.87 -3.19 17.39
C ASP A 343 18.03 -1.73 16.98
N ILE A 344 17.66 -1.38 15.74
CA ILE A 344 17.72 0.00 15.23
C ILE A 344 16.86 0.93 16.10
N LEU A 345 15.69 0.48 16.52
CA LEU A 345 14.78 1.23 17.37
C LEU A 345 15.26 1.33 18.84
N GLY A 346 16.37 0.67 19.20
CA GLY A 346 17.03 0.82 20.49
C GLY A 346 16.43 0.00 21.62
N PHE A 347 15.62 -1.02 21.31
CA PHE A 347 15.16 -1.99 22.31
C PHE A 347 16.36 -2.77 22.83
N ASN A 348 16.43 -2.96 24.14
CA ASN A 348 17.47 -3.78 24.74
C ASN A 348 17.16 -5.28 24.59
N ALA A 349 18.14 -6.13 24.88
CA ALA A 349 18.01 -7.58 24.71
C ALA A 349 16.90 -8.21 25.56
N GLU A 350 16.63 -7.69 26.76
CA GLU A 350 15.55 -8.16 27.62
C GLU A 350 14.18 -7.80 27.05
N GLU A 351 14.01 -6.57 26.54
CA GLU A 351 12.79 -6.14 25.87
C GLU A 351 12.53 -6.94 24.59
N LYS A 352 13.56 -7.11 23.75
CA LYS A 352 13.47 -7.93 22.53
C LYS A 352 13.07 -9.37 22.86
N LEU A 353 13.74 -10.01 23.82
CA LEU A 353 13.41 -11.36 24.23
C LEU A 353 12.02 -11.44 24.87
N GLY A 354 11.62 -10.43 25.64
CA GLY A 354 10.28 -10.33 26.22
C GLY A 354 9.20 -10.28 25.17
N ILE A 355 9.40 -9.50 24.09
CA ILE A 355 8.50 -9.44 22.93
C ILE A 355 8.31 -10.84 22.34
N TYR A 356 9.41 -11.56 22.05
CA TYR A 356 9.32 -12.91 21.48
C TYR A 356 8.69 -13.93 22.44
N LYS A 357 9.04 -13.89 23.73
CA LYS A 357 8.46 -14.78 24.74
C LYS A 357 6.96 -14.59 24.92
N LEU A 358 6.47 -13.34 24.86
CA LEU A 358 5.03 -13.07 24.90
C LEU A 358 4.34 -13.63 23.65
N THR A 359 4.96 -13.51 22.47
CA THR A 359 4.46 -14.12 21.24
C THR A 359 4.39 -15.65 21.34
N GLY A 360 5.46 -16.31 21.84
CA GLY A 360 5.45 -17.75 22.12
C GLY A 360 4.38 -18.16 23.14
N SER A 361 4.18 -17.35 24.18
CA SER A 361 3.12 -17.60 25.18
C SER A 361 1.72 -17.57 24.56
N VAL A 362 1.47 -16.67 23.60
CA VAL A 362 0.20 -16.63 22.85
C VAL A 362 0.02 -17.87 21.98
N ILE A 363 1.09 -18.36 21.34
CA ILE A 363 1.07 -19.60 20.57
C ILE A 363 0.61 -20.78 21.45
N HIS A 364 1.26 -20.97 22.61
CA HIS A 364 0.92 -22.03 23.57
C HIS A 364 -0.47 -21.87 24.19
N HIS A 365 -0.92 -20.64 24.42
CA HIS A 365 -2.26 -20.37 24.96
C HIS A 365 -3.35 -20.98 24.08
N GLY A 366 -3.14 -20.99 22.76
CA GLY A 366 -4.05 -21.60 21.80
C GLY A 366 -4.06 -23.13 21.76
N SER A 367 -3.08 -23.76 22.40
CA SER A 367 -2.96 -25.21 22.50
C SER A 367 -3.54 -25.77 23.81
N MET A 368 -3.94 -24.92 24.75
CA MET A 368 -4.49 -25.37 26.04
C MET A 368 -5.82 -26.09 25.84
N GLN A 369 -5.90 -27.34 26.32
CA GLN A 369 -7.10 -28.16 26.27
C GLN A 369 -7.73 -28.27 27.65
N PHE A 370 -9.05 -28.31 27.66
CA PHE A 370 -9.85 -28.45 28.87
C PHE A 370 -10.92 -29.51 28.64
N LYS A 371 -11.20 -30.26 29.69
CA LYS A 371 -12.28 -31.25 29.72
C LYS A 371 -13.26 -30.92 30.83
N GLN A 372 -14.45 -31.48 30.73
CA GLN A 372 -15.43 -31.38 31.80
C GLN A 372 -15.03 -32.29 32.96
N LYS A 373 -15.02 -31.73 34.17
CA LYS A 373 -14.82 -32.50 35.40
C LYS A 373 -15.95 -33.51 35.60
N GLN A 374 -15.62 -34.69 36.09
CA GLN A 374 -16.62 -35.76 36.26
C GLN A 374 -17.79 -35.30 37.13
N ARG A 375 -19.01 -35.38 36.59
CA ARG A 375 -20.29 -35.08 37.28
C ARG A 375 -20.47 -33.62 37.70
N GLU A 376 -19.68 -32.68 37.19
CA GLU A 376 -19.80 -31.24 37.42
C GLU A 376 -19.80 -30.49 36.07
N GLU A 377 -20.42 -29.31 35.98
CA GLU A 377 -20.34 -28.43 34.79
C GLU A 377 -19.10 -27.52 34.81
N GLN A 378 -18.05 -27.95 35.52
CA GLN A 378 -16.79 -27.22 35.70
C GLN A 378 -15.74 -27.75 34.73
N ALA A 379 -14.99 -26.86 34.09
CA ALA A 379 -13.83 -27.23 33.28
C ALA A 379 -12.60 -27.52 34.16
N GLU A 380 -11.81 -28.53 33.78
CA GLU A 380 -10.48 -28.83 34.33
C GLU A 380 -9.45 -29.01 33.19
N PRO A 381 -8.15 -28.76 33.43
CA PRO A 381 -7.11 -28.94 32.41
C PRO A 381 -7.06 -30.38 31.89
N ASP A 382 -7.00 -30.55 30.56
CA ASP A 382 -6.87 -31.85 29.91
C ASP A 382 -5.43 -32.13 29.48
N GLY A 383 -4.56 -32.33 30.49
CA GLY A 383 -3.15 -32.63 30.27
C GLY A 383 -2.27 -31.39 30.03
N THR A 384 -1.05 -31.63 29.59
CA THR A 384 -0.05 -30.60 29.23
C THR A 384 0.28 -30.69 27.75
N GLU A 385 0.52 -29.57 27.07
CA GLU A 385 0.80 -29.50 25.62
C GLU A 385 1.86 -30.51 25.15
N GLY A 386 2.92 -30.74 25.94
CA GLY A 386 3.97 -31.73 25.64
C GLY A 386 3.55 -33.21 25.68
N SER A 387 2.31 -33.52 26.08
CA SER A 387 1.74 -34.89 26.01
C SER A 387 1.00 -35.18 24.72
N VAL A 388 0.78 -34.15 23.87
CA VAL A 388 0.02 -34.22 22.61
C VAL A 388 0.91 -34.10 21.38
N LEU A 389 2.12 -33.53 21.51
CA LEU A 389 3.12 -33.53 20.44
C LEU A 389 3.67 -34.95 20.26
N PRO A 390 3.72 -35.50 19.02
CA PRO A 390 4.30 -36.82 18.80
C PRO A 390 5.75 -36.80 19.28
N GLN A 391 6.06 -37.61 20.29
CA GLN A 391 7.45 -37.91 20.60
C GLN A 391 8.07 -38.45 19.31
N SER A 392 9.13 -37.79 18.84
CA SER A 392 9.93 -38.28 17.72
C SER A 392 10.59 -39.58 18.14
N GLU A 393 9.85 -40.69 18.08
CA GLU A 393 10.44 -42.02 18.13
C GLU A 393 11.33 -42.14 16.89
N GLY A 394 12.63 -42.24 17.13
CA GLY A 394 13.65 -42.31 16.11
C GLY A 394 13.31 -43.37 15.07
N ARG A 395 13.04 -42.91 13.84
CA ARG A 395 13.25 -43.75 12.66
C ARG A 395 14.75 -43.76 12.39
N LYS A 396 15.37 -44.88 12.78
CA LYS A 396 16.65 -45.33 12.24
C LYS A 396 16.59 -45.45 10.72
#